data_AF-A0A3L6QLF5-F1
#
_entry.id   AF-A0A3L6QLF5-F1
#
_cell.length_a   1.000
_cell.length_b   1.000
_cell.length_c   1.000
_cell.angle_alpha   90.00
_cell.angle_beta   90.00
_cell.angle_gamma   90.00
#
_symmetry.space_group_name_H-M   'P 1'
#
loop_
_entity.id
_entity.type
_entity.pdbx_description
1 polymer ?
#
loop_
_entity_poly.entity_id
_entity_poly.type
_entity_poly.pdbx_seq_one_letter_code
_entity_poly.pdbx_strand_id
1 'polypeptide(L)'
;MMSMTRQHLLGAAAAIIITMAAICRLASGAALVGGSCSAGGCGAGLRCTSCVPPPGTGPAACARTTPMDPKSHGAALPFNRYSWLATHNSFAIVGTRSPLGSAIISPPNQEDSVTSQLRNGVRGLMLDAYDFNNAVWLCHSFSGKCFAFTAYVPAISVLKEV
;
A
#
# COMPACT_ATOMS: atom_id res chain seq x y z
N MET A 1 45.40 -37.38 -21.91
CA MET A 1 44.18 -37.40 -22.74
C MET A 1 43.03 -37.89 -21.89
N MET A 2 42.03 -37.05 -21.62
CA MET A 2 40.80 -37.51 -20.98
C MET A 2 40.02 -38.35 -21.99
N SER A 3 39.49 -39.49 -21.55
CA SER A 3 38.65 -40.34 -22.40
C SER A 3 37.43 -39.56 -22.89
N MET A 4 37.08 -39.72 -24.17
CA MET A 4 35.95 -39.05 -24.83
C MET A 4 34.65 -39.21 -24.02
N THR A 5 34.46 -40.37 -23.39
CA THR A 5 33.32 -40.67 -22.51
C THR A 5 33.29 -39.77 -21.26
N ARG A 6 34.44 -39.46 -20.67
CA ARG A 6 34.55 -38.58 -19.49
C ARG A 6 34.24 -37.12 -19.84
N GLN A 7 34.59 -36.71 -21.06
CA GLN A 7 34.34 -35.37 -21.60
C GLN A 7 32.86 -35.14 -21.92
N HIS A 8 32.18 -36.15 -22.48
CA HIS A 8 30.72 -36.13 -22.67
C HIS A 8 29.94 -36.14 -21.34
N LEU A 9 30.40 -36.90 -20.34
CA LEU A 9 29.76 -36.96 -19.02
C LEU A 9 29.87 -35.61 -18.27
N LEU A 10 31.03 -34.96 -18.33
CA LEU A 10 31.25 -33.62 -17.77
C LEU A 10 30.38 -32.56 -18.48
N GLY A 11 30.25 -32.64 -19.80
CA GLY A 11 29.38 -31.75 -20.59
C GLY A 11 27.90 -31.91 -20.25
N ALA A 12 27.42 -33.15 -20.10
CA ALA A 12 26.04 -33.43 -19.71
C ALA A 12 25.73 -32.95 -18.28
N ALA A 13 26.64 -33.18 -17.32
CA ALA A 13 26.49 -32.70 -15.95
C ALA A 13 26.44 -31.16 -15.88
N ALA A 14 27.31 -30.48 -16.63
CA ALA A 14 27.28 -29.02 -16.73
C ALA A 14 25.96 -28.49 -17.33
N ALA A 15 25.46 -29.12 -18.39
CA ALA A 15 24.18 -28.75 -19.01
C ALA A 15 22.99 -28.92 -18.05
N ILE A 16 22.97 -29.99 -17.25
CA ILE A 16 21.94 -30.25 -16.22
C ILE A 16 22.01 -29.18 -15.11
N ILE A 17 23.21 -28.83 -14.63
CA ILE A 17 23.38 -27.79 -13.60
C ILE A 17 22.90 -26.43 -14.11
N ILE A 18 23.25 -26.07 -15.35
CA ILE A 18 22.84 -24.80 -15.95
C ILE A 18 21.30 -24.74 -16.13
N THR A 19 20.68 -25.83 -16.58
CA THR A 19 19.22 -25.90 -16.71
C THR A 19 18.51 -25.87 -15.37
N MET A 20 19.00 -26.57 -14.34
CA MET A 20 18.45 -26.50 -12.99
C MET A 20 18.55 -25.09 -12.39
N ALA A 21 19.69 -24.42 -12.56
CA ALA A 21 19.88 -23.05 -12.11
C ALA A 21 18.95 -22.06 -12.83
N ALA A 22 18.70 -22.28 -14.13
CA ALA A 22 17.71 -21.49 -14.89
C ALA A 22 16.29 -21.74 -14.36
N ILE A 23 15.88 -23.00 -14.14
CA ILE A 23 14.56 -23.35 -13.61
C ILE A 23 14.33 -22.75 -12.22
N CYS A 24 15.32 -22.81 -11.32
CA CYS A 24 15.23 -22.18 -9.99
C CYS A 24 15.08 -20.65 -10.06
N ARG A 25 15.63 -19.98 -11.07
CA ARG A 25 15.43 -18.53 -11.25
C ARG A 25 14.02 -18.17 -11.72
N LEU A 26 13.39 -19.05 -12.50
CA LEU A 26 11.98 -18.89 -12.89
C LEU A 26 11.00 -19.24 -11.76
N ALA A 27 11.38 -20.13 -10.84
CA ALA A 27 10.60 -20.50 -9.66
C ALA A 27 10.80 -19.51 -8.50
N SER A 28 10.58 -18.21 -8.74
CA SER A 28 10.50 -17.25 -7.63
C SER A 28 9.11 -17.34 -6.99
N GLY A 29 9.05 -17.93 -5.78
CA GLY A 29 7.84 -17.91 -4.97
C GLY A 29 7.43 -16.49 -4.60
N ALA A 30 6.13 -16.25 -4.43
CA ALA A 30 5.64 -14.92 -4.08
C ALA A 30 6.18 -14.51 -2.69
N ALA A 31 6.67 -13.28 -2.58
CA ALA A 31 7.29 -12.76 -1.37
C ALA A 31 6.29 -12.72 -0.20
N LEU A 32 6.77 -13.12 0.97
CA LEU A 32 6.02 -13.12 2.23
C LEU A 32 6.00 -11.72 2.84
N VAL A 33 5.22 -11.53 3.90
CA VAL A 33 5.18 -10.28 4.67
C VAL A 33 6.60 -9.87 5.09
N GLY A 34 6.95 -8.61 4.85
CA GLY A 34 8.28 -8.04 5.14
C GLY A 34 9.33 -8.32 4.06
N GLY A 35 9.05 -9.20 3.09
CA GLY A 35 9.94 -9.43 1.95
C GLY A 35 9.97 -8.24 1.01
N SER A 36 11.16 -7.92 0.49
CA SER A 36 11.33 -6.88 -0.54
C SER A 36 10.50 -7.20 -1.78
N CYS A 37 9.94 -6.17 -2.41
CA CYS A 37 9.08 -6.34 -3.57
C CYS A 37 9.17 -5.14 -4.53
N SER A 38 8.66 -5.34 -5.74
CA SER A 38 8.38 -4.29 -6.72
C SER A 38 6.89 -4.30 -7.08
N ALA A 39 6.45 -3.59 -8.12
CA ALA A 39 5.04 -3.60 -8.53
C ALA A 39 4.63 -5.04 -8.96
N GLY A 40 4.05 -5.79 -8.02
CA GLY A 40 3.81 -7.23 -8.14
C GLY A 40 4.86 -8.09 -7.43
N GLY A 41 4.54 -9.38 -7.21
CA GLY A 41 5.48 -10.33 -6.60
C GLY A 41 5.26 -10.63 -5.12
N CYS A 42 4.28 -9.99 -4.47
CA CYS A 42 3.83 -10.39 -3.14
C CYS A 42 2.83 -11.57 -3.20
N GLY A 43 2.80 -12.38 -2.14
CA GLY A 43 1.84 -13.48 -2.00
C GLY A 43 0.38 -13.03 -2.06
N ALA A 44 -0.53 -13.99 -2.25
CA ALA A 44 -1.97 -13.71 -2.27
C ALA A 44 -2.42 -13.00 -0.97
N GLY A 45 -3.18 -11.91 -1.11
CA GLY A 45 -3.62 -11.08 0.03
C GLY A 45 -2.55 -10.15 0.61
N LEU A 46 -1.40 -10.03 -0.07
CA LEU A 46 -0.34 -9.08 0.26
C LEU A 46 -0.18 -8.05 -0.86
N ARG A 47 0.29 -6.85 -0.51
CA ARG A 47 0.63 -5.80 -1.46
C ARG A 47 2.01 -5.23 -1.17
N CYS A 48 2.69 -4.86 -2.23
CA CYS A 48 3.95 -4.15 -2.12
C CYS A 48 3.69 -2.69 -1.73
N THR A 49 4.20 -2.27 -0.57
CA THR A 49 4.03 -0.92 -0.05
C THR A 49 5.27 -0.48 0.73
N SER A 50 5.45 0.83 0.92
CA SER A 50 6.38 1.36 1.91
C SER A 50 5.81 1.18 3.31
N CYS A 51 6.59 0.61 4.23
CA CYS A 51 6.23 0.54 5.66
C CYS A 51 7.07 1.50 6.52
N VAL A 52 7.82 2.40 5.88
CA VAL A 52 8.66 3.39 6.56
C VAL A 52 7.92 4.72 6.59
N PRO A 53 7.65 5.29 7.77
CA PRO A 53 7.11 6.64 7.86
C PRO A 53 8.14 7.68 7.38
N PRO A 54 7.75 8.69 6.58
CA PRO A 54 6.39 8.93 6.08
C PRO A 54 6.01 7.99 4.91
N PRO A 55 4.71 7.72 4.71
CA PRO A 55 4.18 6.95 3.58
C PRO A 55 4.82 7.33 2.24
N GLY A 56 5.07 6.33 1.40
CA GLY A 56 5.74 6.49 0.10
C GLY A 56 7.27 6.63 0.17
N THR A 57 7.89 6.46 1.34
CA THR A 57 9.35 6.53 1.50
C THR A 57 9.98 5.19 1.87
N GLY A 58 11.30 5.06 1.63
CA GLY A 58 12.06 3.87 1.95
C GLY A 58 11.84 2.69 0.99
N PRO A 59 12.49 1.54 1.27
CA PRO A 59 12.32 0.33 0.46
C PRO A 59 10.91 -0.24 0.61
N ALA A 60 10.35 -0.70 -0.51
CA ALA A 60 9.05 -1.36 -0.51
C ALA A 60 9.16 -2.81 -0.02
N ALA A 61 8.18 -3.22 0.79
CA ALA A 61 8.06 -4.57 1.30
C ALA A 61 6.61 -5.05 1.18
N CYS A 62 6.42 -6.37 1.15
CA CYS A 62 5.08 -6.95 1.14
C CYS A 62 4.42 -6.75 2.50
N ALA A 63 3.27 -6.09 2.50
CA ALA A 63 2.43 -5.91 3.69
C ALA A 63 1.08 -6.59 3.48
N ARG A 64 0.43 -6.95 4.60
CA ARG A 64 -0.90 -7.56 4.58
C ARG A 64 -1.94 -6.50 4.23
N THR A 65 -2.74 -6.74 3.21
CA THR A 65 -3.80 -5.79 2.80
C THR A 65 -5.17 -6.12 3.33
N THR A 66 -5.40 -7.36 3.76
CA THR A 66 -6.74 -7.79 4.18
C THR A 66 -6.77 -7.95 5.70
N PRO A 67 -7.32 -6.98 6.45
CA PRO A 67 -7.65 -7.17 7.85
C PRO A 67 -8.73 -8.25 7.97
N MET A 68 -8.89 -8.84 9.16
CA MET A 68 -10.02 -9.73 9.40
C MET A 68 -11.31 -8.90 9.36
N ASP A 69 -12.29 -9.30 8.54
CA ASP A 69 -13.61 -8.66 8.54
C ASP A 69 -14.27 -8.93 9.91
N PRO A 70 -14.60 -7.91 10.71
CA PRO A 70 -15.27 -8.11 12.00
C PRO A 70 -16.58 -8.90 11.87
N LYS A 71 -17.26 -8.84 10.72
CA LYS A 71 -18.48 -9.60 10.45
C LYS A 71 -18.26 -11.11 10.35
N SER A 72 -17.03 -11.56 10.11
CA SER A 72 -16.67 -12.98 10.13
C SER A 72 -16.86 -13.62 11.52
N HIS A 73 -17.00 -12.81 12.58
CA HIS A 73 -17.31 -13.26 13.94
C HIS A 73 -18.81 -13.10 14.29
N GLY A 74 -19.65 -12.92 13.27
CA GLY A 74 -21.07 -12.65 13.41
C GLY A 74 -21.38 -11.15 13.55
N ALA A 75 -22.63 -10.78 13.27
CA ALA A 75 -23.12 -9.40 13.31
C ALA A 75 -24.03 -9.13 14.53
N ALA A 76 -23.98 -9.98 15.56
CA ALA A 76 -24.91 -9.97 16.69
C ALA A 76 -24.45 -9.10 17.88
N LEU A 77 -23.19 -8.66 17.89
CA LEU A 77 -22.68 -7.81 18.96
C LEU A 77 -23.06 -6.34 18.70
N PRO A 78 -23.19 -5.49 19.73
CA PRO A 78 -23.33 -4.06 19.53
C PRO A 78 -22.03 -3.44 18.98
N PHE A 79 -22.13 -2.29 18.30
CA PHE A 79 -21.02 -1.64 17.58
C PHE A 79 -19.75 -1.44 18.43
N ASN A 80 -19.90 -1.16 19.73
CA ASN A 80 -18.80 -0.95 20.68
C ASN A 80 -18.14 -2.24 21.19
N ARG A 81 -18.53 -3.41 20.68
CA ARG A 81 -17.96 -4.73 21.01
C ARG A 81 -17.18 -5.34 19.85
N TYR A 82 -16.97 -4.60 18.77
CA TYR A 82 -16.08 -4.95 17.67
C TYR A 82 -14.79 -4.13 17.71
N SER A 83 -13.72 -4.70 17.19
CA SER A 83 -12.50 -3.96 16.84
C SER A 83 -12.61 -3.52 15.39
N TRP A 84 -12.42 -2.22 15.14
CA TRP A 84 -12.52 -1.63 13.81
C TRP A 84 -11.15 -1.13 13.35
N LEU A 85 -10.76 -1.45 12.12
CA LEU A 85 -9.63 -0.78 11.48
C LEU A 85 -10.08 0.63 11.06
N ALA A 86 -9.32 1.63 11.49
CA ALA A 86 -9.54 3.02 11.13
C ALA A 86 -8.26 3.64 10.57
N THR A 87 -8.39 4.71 9.78
CA THR A 87 -7.26 5.46 9.21
C THR A 87 -7.26 6.91 9.67
N HIS A 88 -6.07 7.41 10.00
CA HIS A 88 -5.82 8.81 10.37
C HIS A 88 -5.63 9.65 9.12
N ASN A 89 -6.40 10.73 8.98
CA ASN A 89 -6.36 11.63 7.83
C ASN A 89 -6.45 10.87 6.51
N SER A 90 -7.53 10.13 6.35
CA SER A 90 -7.77 9.15 5.28
C SER A 90 -7.63 9.73 3.87
N PHE A 91 -7.75 11.05 3.73
CA PHE A 91 -7.64 11.79 2.48
C PHE A 91 -6.20 12.20 2.11
N ALA A 92 -5.26 12.14 3.06
CA ALA A 92 -3.92 12.68 2.90
C ALA A 92 -3.01 11.68 2.16
N ILE A 93 -3.27 11.49 0.87
CA ILE A 93 -2.66 10.43 0.06
C ILE A 93 -1.32 10.90 -0.52
N VAL A 94 -0.31 10.03 -0.49
CA VAL A 94 1.00 10.26 -1.12
C VAL A 94 0.83 10.67 -2.58
N GLY A 95 1.50 11.74 -2.98
CA GLY A 95 1.50 12.21 -4.37
C GLY A 95 0.20 12.89 -4.81
N THR A 96 -0.75 13.15 -3.90
CA THR A 96 -1.93 13.97 -4.20
C THR A 96 -1.50 15.30 -4.80
N ARG A 97 -2.15 15.70 -5.89
CA ARG A 97 -2.00 17.03 -6.48
C ARG A 97 -3.23 17.85 -6.16
N SER A 98 -3.03 18.96 -5.47
CA SER A 98 -4.14 19.87 -5.15
C SER A 98 -4.72 20.45 -6.44
N PRO A 99 -6.06 20.50 -6.61
CA PRO A 99 -6.68 21.15 -7.76
C PRO A 99 -6.40 22.66 -7.82
N LEU A 100 -5.85 23.25 -6.75
CA LEU A 100 -5.38 24.63 -6.72
C LEU A 100 -4.05 24.83 -7.45
N GLY A 101 -3.34 23.75 -7.80
CA GLY A 101 -2.00 23.78 -8.40
C GLY A 101 -0.87 24.08 -7.40
N SER A 102 -1.19 24.41 -6.14
CA SER A 102 -0.21 24.59 -5.07
C SER A 102 0.45 23.28 -4.69
N ALA A 103 1.74 23.36 -4.34
CA ALA A 103 2.44 22.23 -3.71
C ALA A 103 1.84 21.96 -2.33
N ILE A 104 1.62 20.68 -2.01
CA ILE A 104 1.19 20.25 -0.67
C ILE A 104 2.46 19.95 0.13
N ILE A 105 2.75 20.77 1.14
CA ILE A 105 3.96 20.61 1.98
C ILE A 105 3.69 19.83 3.26
N SER A 106 2.42 19.63 3.60
CA SER A 106 2.04 18.81 4.75
C SER A 106 2.34 17.33 4.50
N PRO A 107 2.78 16.57 5.52
CA PRO A 107 3.09 15.15 5.35
C PRO A 107 1.85 14.34 4.95
N PRO A 108 1.95 13.37 4.03
CA PRO A 108 0.87 12.41 3.75
C PRO A 108 0.73 11.39 4.88
N ASN A 109 -0.46 10.78 5.00
CA ASN A 109 -0.75 9.70 5.94
C ASN A 109 -1.12 8.38 5.28
N GLN A 110 -1.49 8.37 3.99
CA GLN A 110 -2.01 7.19 3.32
C GLN A 110 -1.33 6.97 1.97
N GLU A 111 -1.12 5.71 1.57
CA GLU A 111 -0.82 5.38 0.16
C GLU A 111 -2.07 5.03 -0.65
N ASP A 112 -3.21 4.79 0.02
CA ASP A 112 -4.46 4.32 -0.58
C ASP A 112 -5.53 5.39 -0.71
N SER A 113 -6.28 5.36 -1.83
CA SER A 113 -7.54 6.10 -1.92
C SER A 113 -8.55 5.66 -0.87
N VAL A 114 -9.55 6.50 -0.58
CA VAL A 114 -10.59 6.14 0.40
C VAL A 114 -11.39 4.92 -0.06
N THR A 115 -11.69 4.81 -1.35
CA THR A 115 -12.28 3.61 -1.94
C THR A 115 -11.43 2.36 -1.66
N SER A 116 -10.11 2.45 -1.82
CA SER A 116 -9.18 1.35 -1.56
C SER A 116 -9.15 1.00 -0.07
N GLN A 117 -9.08 1.99 0.82
CA GLN A 117 -9.15 1.79 2.27
C GLN A 117 -10.41 1.02 2.68
N LEU A 118 -11.58 1.43 2.17
CA LEU A 118 -12.86 0.77 2.45
C LEU A 118 -12.92 -0.66 1.91
N ARG A 119 -12.44 -0.88 0.67
CA ARG A 119 -12.31 -2.23 0.07
C ARG A 119 -11.38 -3.12 0.87
N ASN A 120 -10.34 -2.54 1.46
CA ASN A 120 -9.37 -3.21 2.32
C ASN A 120 -9.79 -3.25 3.80
N GLY A 121 -11.09 -3.12 4.10
CA GLY A 121 -11.63 -3.41 5.43
C GLY A 121 -11.55 -2.28 6.46
N VAL A 122 -11.10 -1.08 6.09
CA VAL A 122 -11.23 0.11 6.93
C VAL A 122 -12.71 0.43 7.13
N ARG A 123 -13.11 0.72 8.37
CA ARG A 123 -14.50 1.08 8.76
C ARG A 123 -14.59 2.36 9.58
N GLY A 124 -13.46 3.01 9.87
CA GLY A 124 -13.41 4.35 10.41
C GLY A 124 -12.49 5.24 9.59
N LEU A 125 -12.96 6.42 9.19
CA LEU A 125 -12.20 7.40 8.44
C LEU A 125 -12.10 8.68 9.26
N MET A 126 -10.89 9.22 9.41
CA MET A 126 -10.66 10.53 10.01
C MET A 126 -10.42 11.56 8.91
N LEU A 127 -11.18 12.65 8.94
CA LEU A 127 -11.15 13.71 7.94
C LEU A 127 -10.97 15.06 8.62
N ASP A 128 -9.80 15.68 8.42
CA ASP A 128 -9.50 17.03 8.87
C ASP A 128 -10.11 18.04 7.89
N ALA A 129 -11.27 18.59 8.26
CA ALA A 129 -12.08 19.46 7.40
C ALA A 129 -12.05 20.92 7.86
N TYR A 130 -11.88 21.84 6.92
CA TYR A 130 -11.81 23.29 7.18
C TYR A 130 -12.60 24.09 6.14
N ASP A 131 -13.13 25.23 6.55
CA ASP A 131 -13.62 26.25 5.60
C ASP A 131 -12.43 26.90 4.91
N PHE A 132 -12.38 26.80 3.59
CA PHE A 132 -11.33 27.37 2.75
C PHE A 132 -11.85 27.57 1.33
N ASN A 133 -11.49 28.69 0.69
CA ASN A 133 -11.88 28.98 -0.70
C ASN A 133 -13.39 28.80 -0.97
N ASN A 134 -14.23 29.29 -0.05
CA ASN A 134 -15.69 29.23 -0.10
C ASN A 134 -16.28 27.80 -0.16
N ALA A 135 -15.58 26.81 0.38
CA ALA A 135 -16.03 25.43 0.45
C ALA A 135 -15.40 24.70 1.65
N VAL A 136 -15.84 23.46 1.91
CA VAL A 136 -15.17 22.58 2.87
C VAL A 136 -14.03 21.84 2.18
N TRP A 137 -12.82 21.98 2.70
CA TRP A 137 -11.61 21.34 2.20
C TRP A 137 -11.00 20.41 3.23
N LEU A 138 -10.31 19.39 2.72
CA LEU A 138 -9.53 18.48 3.53
C LEU A 138 -8.07 18.94 3.53
N CYS A 139 -7.55 19.27 4.71
CA CYS A 139 -6.26 19.92 4.88
C CYS A 139 -5.56 19.46 6.16
N HIS A 140 -4.23 19.45 6.17
CA HIS A 140 -3.48 19.50 7.42
C HIS A 140 -3.33 20.96 7.84
N SER A 141 -4.16 21.41 8.77
CA SER A 141 -4.17 22.82 9.16
C SER A 141 -2.93 23.23 9.96
N PHE A 142 -2.65 24.54 9.95
CA PHE A 142 -1.79 25.16 10.93
C PHE A 142 -2.61 26.13 11.77
N SER A 143 -2.59 25.97 13.09
CA SER A 143 -3.42 26.77 14.01
C SER A 143 -4.91 26.76 13.67
N GLY A 144 -5.43 25.61 13.21
CA GLY A 144 -6.84 25.44 12.86
C GLY A 144 -7.26 26.13 11.55
N LYS A 145 -6.30 26.55 10.71
CA LYS A 145 -6.56 27.16 9.40
C LYS A 145 -6.00 26.34 8.25
N CYS A 146 -6.79 26.19 7.19
CA CYS A 146 -6.33 25.61 5.94
C CYS A 146 -5.70 26.69 5.04
N PHE A 147 -4.65 26.31 4.33
CA PHE A 147 -3.93 27.16 3.38
C PHE A 147 -3.78 26.42 2.05
N ALA A 148 -3.52 27.15 0.96
CA ALA A 148 -3.32 26.53 -0.35
C ALA A 148 -2.23 25.44 -0.32
N PHE A 149 -1.17 25.63 0.46
CA PHE A 149 -0.06 24.66 0.57
C PHE A 149 -0.33 23.49 1.53
N THR A 150 -1.47 23.46 2.21
CA THR A 150 -1.91 22.32 3.03
C THR A 150 -3.22 21.68 2.57
N ALA A 151 -3.86 22.27 1.56
CA ALA A 151 -5.12 21.81 1.00
C ALA A 151 -4.89 20.64 0.04
N TYR A 152 -5.35 19.44 0.44
CA TYR A 152 -5.30 18.26 -0.43
C TYR A 152 -6.36 18.36 -1.52
N VAL A 153 -7.62 18.33 -1.14
CA VAL A 153 -8.77 18.31 -2.06
C VAL A 153 -10.02 18.90 -1.39
N PRO A 154 -11.02 19.34 -2.17
CA PRO A 154 -12.36 19.60 -1.64
C PRO A 154 -12.94 18.35 -0.98
N ALA A 155 -13.62 18.51 0.16
CA ALA A 155 -14.16 17.37 0.91
C ALA A 155 -15.15 16.53 0.09
N ILE A 156 -15.93 17.17 -0.80
CA ILE A 156 -16.88 16.48 -1.67
C ILE A 156 -16.21 15.44 -2.58
N SER A 157 -14.94 15.62 -2.96
CA SER A 157 -14.22 14.66 -3.80
C SER A 157 -14.00 13.33 -3.08
N VAL A 158 -13.76 13.37 -1.76
CA VAL A 158 -13.53 12.19 -0.92
C VAL A 158 -14.85 11.60 -0.41
N LEU A 159 -15.82 12.45 -0.03
CA LEU A 159 -17.12 11.98 0.44
C LEU A 159 -17.90 11.20 -0.62
N LYS A 160 -17.65 11.43 -1.90
CA LYS A 160 -18.22 10.64 -3.01
C LYS A 160 -17.65 9.21 -3.12
N GLU A 161 -16.53 8.91 -2.44
CA GLU A 161 -15.95 7.56 -2.43
C GLU A 161 -16.58 6.64 -1.38
N VAL A 162 -17.34 7.20 -0.43
CA VAL A 162 -17.99 6.48 0.68
C VAL A 162 -19.43 6.14 0.29
#